data_AF-G2QUS7-F1
#
_entry.id   AF-G2QUS7-F1
#
_cell.length_a   1.000
_cell.length_b   1.000
_cell.length_c   1.000
_cell.angle_alpha   90.00
_cell.angle_beta   90.00
_cell.angle_gamma   90.00
#
_symmetry.space_group_name_H-M   'P 1'
#
loop_
_entity.id
_entity.type
_entity.pdbx_description
1 polymer ?
#
loop_
_entity_poly.entity_id
_entity_poly.type
_entity_poly.pdbx_seq_one_letter_code
_entity_poly.pdbx_strand_id
1 'polypeptide(L)'
;MHKAFAATRKDRKDGTSLWHRKQRLGKGSQENGPDAHKQHIAVLPYELLVKIAGDLHYVDLISASRSSKKLRIGLFGVGGPDRGQLDDLRRFSCRGDMKRSCELCGIQTCPGCETQVNMAPSLAFQHLSDCQPQCSKCFYKTYCRWWGAQGQRLARHTATCGLREEQRTDIEMWVPGTRDITVCRICASMTPAERRRASEAREERELDRIQRHPLACSNCKEMLSARAMRWWICQKCSTECPSHMHPAWADRNLPRRL
;
A
#
# COMPACT_ATOMS: atom_id res chain seq x y z
N MET A 1 11.73 41.83 -16.42
CA MET A 1 10.93 42.49 -15.35
C MET A 1 10.84 41.53 -14.18
N HIS A 2 11.78 41.68 -13.24
CA HIS A 2 11.85 40.91 -11.99
C HIS A 2 10.95 41.54 -10.93
N LYS A 3 10.12 40.75 -10.26
CA LYS A 3 9.57 41.12 -8.95
C LYS A 3 9.81 39.97 -7.97
N ALA A 4 10.76 40.21 -7.08
CA ALA A 4 11.04 39.44 -5.89
C ALA A 4 9.94 39.71 -4.85
N PHE A 5 9.54 38.68 -4.11
CA PHE A 5 8.81 38.82 -2.86
C PHE A 5 9.70 38.31 -1.73
N ALA A 6 10.05 39.24 -0.86
CA ALA A 6 10.72 39.03 0.42
C ALA A 6 9.70 39.16 1.57
N ALA A 7 10.15 38.79 2.77
CA ALA A 7 9.52 38.89 4.09
C ALA A 7 8.62 37.70 4.50
N THR A 8 8.68 37.13 5.70
CA THR A 8 9.44 37.43 6.93
C THR A 8 9.36 36.20 7.85
N ARG A 9 10.48 35.85 8.51
CA ARG A 9 10.51 34.91 9.64
C ARG A 9 9.78 35.51 10.84
N LYS A 10 8.98 34.70 11.52
CA LYS A 10 8.43 35.03 12.84
C LYS A 10 8.80 33.89 13.80
N ASP A 11 9.75 34.18 14.68
CA ASP A 11 10.11 33.36 15.83
C ASP A 11 8.91 33.17 16.75
N ARG A 12 8.72 31.95 17.25
CA ARG A 12 7.83 31.69 18.39
C ARG A 12 8.52 30.73 19.36
N LYS A 13 8.84 31.31 20.51
CA LYS A 13 9.43 30.72 21.71
C LYS A 13 8.49 29.68 22.36
N ASP A 14 9.15 28.70 22.98
CA ASP A 14 8.90 28.03 24.26
C ASP A 14 7.45 27.70 24.67
N GLY A 15 7.25 26.39 24.85
CA GLY A 15 6.03 25.82 25.42
C GLY A 15 6.29 24.41 25.97
N THR A 16 7.19 24.29 26.93
CA THR A 16 7.30 23.13 27.84
C THR A 16 6.00 23.00 28.64
N SER A 17 5.07 22.16 28.18
CA SER A 17 3.88 21.81 28.96
C SER A 17 3.99 20.38 29.49
N LEU A 18 4.13 20.29 30.82
CA LEU A 18 3.96 19.11 31.64
C LEU A 18 2.72 18.30 31.23
N TRP A 19 2.92 17.01 30.91
CA TRP A 19 1.83 16.02 30.89
C TRP A 19 1.95 15.10 32.10
N HIS A 20 1.39 15.52 33.23
CA HIS A 20 0.98 14.61 34.29
C HIS A 20 -0.34 13.95 33.88
N ARG A 21 -0.30 12.68 33.44
CA ARG A 21 -1.51 11.86 33.30
C ARG A 21 -1.53 10.75 34.34
N LYS A 22 -2.42 10.95 35.32
CA LYS A 22 -2.81 10.01 36.38
C LYS A 22 -3.04 8.60 35.83
N GLN A 23 -2.26 7.63 36.32
CA GLN A 23 -2.60 6.22 36.24
C GLN A 23 -3.72 5.92 37.24
N ARG A 24 -4.86 5.41 36.76
CA ARG A 24 -5.90 4.82 37.61
C ARG A 24 -5.44 3.41 37.99
N LEU A 25 -5.22 3.19 39.28
CA LEU A 25 -4.98 1.88 39.88
C LEU A 25 -6.27 1.07 39.84
N GLY A 26 -6.29 0.00 39.04
CA GLY A 26 -7.25 -1.08 39.16
C GLY A 26 -6.84 -1.97 40.34
N LYS A 27 -7.76 -2.14 41.30
CA LYS A 27 -7.65 -3.04 42.44
C LYS A 27 -7.81 -4.50 42.00
N GLY A 28 -6.98 -5.37 42.56
CA GLY A 28 -7.37 -6.70 43.01
C GLY A 28 -7.23 -7.86 42.02
N SER A 29 -6.10 -8.57 42.11
CA SER A 29 -6.10 -10.01 42.40
C SER A 29 -4.69 -10.40 42.87
N GLN A 30 -4.59 -10.81 44.13
CA GLN A 30 -3.39 -11.41 44.71
C GLN A 30 -3.34 -12.88 44.28
N GLU A 31 -2.40 -13.21 43.41
CA GLU A 31 -1.91 -14.58 43.26
C GLU A 31 -0.43 -14.58 43.68
N ASN A 32 -0.15 -15.29 44.78
CA ASN A 32 1.20 -15.51 45.29
C ASN A 32 1.88 -16.57 44.41
N GLY A 33 2.94 -16.17 43.69
CA GLY A 33 3.82 -17.04 42.90
C GLY A 33 5.27 -16.50 42.93
N PRO A 34 6.28 -17.38 42.80
CA PRO A 34 7.65 -17.16 43.28
C PRO A 34 8.39 -16.08 42.50
N ASP A 35 9.17 -15.28 43.23
CA ASP A 35 10.09 -14.20 42.80
C ASP A 35 10.19 -13.97 41.29
N ALA A 36 9.24 -13.19 40.77
CA ALA A 36 9.34 -12.59 39.45
C ALA A 36 10.46 -11.54 39.49
N HIS A 37 11.69 -11.97 39.16
CA HIS A 37 12.81 -11.10 38.82
C HIS A 37 12.31 -10.08 37.80
N LYS A 38 12.02 -8.86 38.24
CA LYS A 38 11.65 -7.73 37.36
C LYS A 38 12.89 -7.39 36.55
N GLN A 39 13.08 -8.10 35.43
CA GLN A 39 14.07 -7.74 34.43
C GLN A 39 13.64 -6.39 33.86
N HIS A 40 14.28 -5.33 34.36
CA HIS A 40 14.19 -4.01 33.76
C HIS A 40 14.76 -4.12 32.34
N ILE A 41 13.88 -4.16 31.35
CA ILE A 41 14.29 -4.09 29.95
C ILE A 41 14.74 -2.65 29.72
N ALA A 42 16.06 -2.45 29.69
CA ALA A 42 16.63 -1.16 29.34
C ALA A 42 16.24 -0.82 27.89
N VAL A 43 15.66 0.36 27.70
CA VAL A 43 15.40 0.91 26.37
C VAL A 43 16.70 1.50 25.86
N LEU A 44 17.09 1.11 24.64
CA LEU A 44 18.27 1.62 23.99
C LEU A 44 18.09 3.13 23.70
N PRO A 45 19.01 3.99 24.13
CA PRO A 45 19.00 5.40 23.76
C PRO A 45 18.92 5.57 22.23
N TYR A 46 18.07 6.49 21.79
CA TYR A 46 17.76 6.65 20.37
C TYR A 46 19.00 6.93 19.49
N GLU A 47 19.93 7.73 20.01
CA GLU A 47 21.20 8.05 19.32
C GLU A 47 22.05 6.80 19.07
N LEU A 48 22.05 5.85 20.01
CA LEU A 48 22.73 4.57 19.84
C LEU A 48 21.99 3.69 18.83
N LEU A 49 20.66 3.72 18.83
CA LEU A 49 19.85 3.00 17.83
C LEU A 49 20.15 3.51 16.42
N VAL A 50 20.28 4.82 16.22
CA VAL A 50 20.64 5.41 14.92
C VAL A 50 22.06 5.01 14.49
N LYS A 51 23.03 4.98 15.41
CA LYS A 51 24.37 4.46 15.12
C LYS A 51 24.36 2.99 14.69
N ILE A 52 23.65 2.14 15.44
CA ILE A 52 23.47 0.73 15.09
C ILE A 52 22.77 0.59 13.74
N ALA A 53 21.76 1.42 13.48
CA ALA A 53 21.06 1.43 12.21
C ALA A 53 21.99 1.71 11.03
N GLY A 54 23.02 2.56 11.20
CA GLY A 54 24.04 2.84 10.20
C GLY A 54 24.79 1.61 9.69
N ASP A 55 24.93 0.59 10.53
CA ASP A 55 25.61 -0.66 10.20
C ASP A 55 24.65 -1.82 9.88
N LEU A 56 23.35 -1.60 10.07
CA LEU A 56 22.31 -2.58 9.78
C LEU A 56 21.52 -2.25 8.52
N HIS A 57 20.91 -3.29 7.95
CA HIS A 57 19.93 -3.08 6.90
C HIS A 57 18.58 -2.80 7.55
N TYR A 58 17.75 -1.97 6.90
CA TYR A 58 16.43 -1.64 7.45
C TYR A 58 15.61 -2.90 7.75
N VAL A 59 15.74 -3.91 6.87
CA VAL A 59 15.09 -5.21 7.01
C VAL A 59 15.53 -5.97 8.26
N ASP A 60 16.77 -5.80 8.72
CA ASP A 60 17.29 -6.47 9.92
C ASP A 60 16.73 -5.83 11.18
N LEU A 61 16.65 -4.49 11.22
CA LEU A 61 15.99 -3.74 12.30
C LEU A 61 14.53 -4.16 12.46
N ILE A 62 13.81 -4.23 11.35
CA ILE A 62 12.41 -4.67 11.34
C ILE A 62 12.30 -6.14 11.79
N SER A 63 13.17 -7.02 11.29
CA SER A 63 13.18 -8.43 11.69
C SER A 63 13.45 -8.61 13.18
N ALA A 64 14.45 -7.92 13.73
CA ALA A 64 14.78 -7.93 15.15
C ALA A 64 13.60 -7.46 16.02
N SER A 65 12.89 -6.42 15.58
CA SER A 65 11.70 -5.94 16.29
C SER A 65 10.49 -6.88 16.20
N ARG A 66 10.48 -7.80 15.24
CA ARG A 66 9.40 -8.79 15.05
C ARG A 66 9.70 -10.12 15.70
N SER A 67 10.97 -10.49 15.85
CA SER A 67 11.39 -11.75 16.45
C SER A 67 11.18 -11.81 17.96
N SER A 68 11.20 -10.68 18.66
CA SER A 68 11.04 -10.65 20.12
C SER A 68 10.34 -9.40 20.61
N LYS A 69 9.34 -9.58 21.50
CA LYS A 69 8.70 -8.47 22.23
C LYS A 69 9.72 -7.70 23.08
N LYS A 70 10.71 -8.41 23.67
CA LYS A 70 11.78 -7.77 24.45
C LYS A 70 12.66 -6.89 23.57
N LEU A 71 13.06 -7.39 22.38
CA LEU A 71 13.83 -6.58 21.42
C LEU A 71 13.02 -5.40 20.91
N ARG A 72 11.73 -5.58 20.61
CA ARG A 72 10.86 -4.46 20.23
C ARG A 72 10.83 -3.37 21.30
N ILE A 73 10.66 -3.75 22.57
CA ILE A 73 10.64 -2.81 23.69
C ILE A 73 12.02 -2.19 23.91
N GLY A 74 13.09 -2.96 23.76
CA GLY A 74 14.47 -2.47 23.85
C GLY A 74 14.80 -1.46 22.76
N LEU A 75 14.37 -1.71 21.51
CA LEU A 75 14.65 -0.84 20.36
C LEU A 75 13.72 0.38 20.30
N PHE A 76 12.43 0.19 20.59
CA PHE A 76 11.39 1.20 20.32
C PHE A 76 10.55 1.60 21.54
N GLY A 77 10.87 1.07 22.72
CA GLY A 77 10.06 1.27 23.92
C GLY A 77 8.72 0.53 23.89
N VAL A 78 7.92 0.72 24.94
CA VAL A 78 6.63 0.03 25.14
C VAL A 78 5.57 0.49 24.14
N GLY A 79 5.65 1.73 23.66
CA GLY A 79 4.74 2.30 22.67
C GLY A 79 4.98 1.83 21.24
N GLY A 80 6.11 1.16 20.99
CA GLY A 80 6.59 0.91 19.63
C GLY A 80 7.16 2.18 18.99
N PRO A 81 7.64 2.06 17.74
CA PRO A 81 8.34 3.17 17.11
C PRO A 81 7.34 4.23 16.66
N ASP A 82 7.64 5.49 16.94
CA ASP A 82 6.88 6.60 16.36
C ASP A 82 7.23 6.75 14.86
N ARG A 83 6.42 7.54 14.13
CA ARG A 83 6.63 7.72 12.68
C ARG A 83 7.98 8.38 12.36
N GLY A 84 8.42 9.36 13.15
CA GLY A 84 9.68 10.05 12.94
C GLY A 84 10.88 9.13 13.16
N GLN A 85 10.85 8.30 14.19
CA GLN A 85 11.86 7.27 14.45
C GLN A 85 11.96 6.27 13.30
N LEU A 86 10.83 5.80 12.76
CA LEU A 86 10.86 4.91 11.60
C LEU A 86 11.49 5.58 10.38
N ASP A 87 11.16 6.85 10.13
CA ASP A 87 11.68 7.59 8.98
C ASP A 87 13.18 7.88 9.10
N ASP A 88 13.67 8.18 10.30
CA ASP A 88 15.10 8.30 10.58
C ASP A 88 15.82 6.97 10.45
N LEU A 89 15.30 5.88 11.02
CA LEU A 89 15.93 4.57 10.88
C LEU A 89 15.97 4.11 9.44
N ARG A 90 14.91 4.38 8.67
CA ARG A 90 14.90 4.20 7.21
C ARG A 90 15.98 5.03 6.54
N ARG A 91 16.18 6.28 6.95
CA ARG A 91 17.20 7.18 6.41
C ARG A 91 18.61 6.69 6.71
N PHE A 92 18.88 6.25 7.94
CA PHE A 92 20.22 5.88 8.40
C PHE A 92 20.59 4.43 8.15
N SER A 93 19.62 3.52 7.95
CA SER A 93 19.90 2.13 7.61
C SER A 93 20.17 1.92 6.13
N CYS A 94 21.00 0.90 5.82
CA CYS A 94 21.59 0.67 4.50
C CYS A 94 22.42 1.88 3.99
N ARG A 95 23.70 1.65 3.68
CA ARG A 95 24.57 2.72 3.16
C ARG A 95 24.06 3.24 1.80
N GLY A 96 23.85 4.56 1.73
CA GLY A 96 23.57 5.29 0.48
C GLY A 96 22.12 5.77 0.33
N ASP A 97 21.94 6.70 -0.60
CA ASP A 97 20.66 7.38 -0.86
C ASP A 97 19.76 6.59 -1.85
N MET A 98 20.32 5.55 -2.47
CA MET A 98 19.58 4.70 -3.40
C MET A 98 18.80 3.64 -2.64
N LYS A 99 17.52 3.93 -2.38
CA LYS A 99 16.59 3.01 -1.72
C LYS A 99 15.36 2.82 -2.60
N ARG A 100 14.95 1.56 -2.80
CA ARG A 100 13.72 1.16 -3.50
C ARG A 100 12.77 0.51 -2.51
N SER A 101 11.50 0.38 -2.88
CA SER A 101 10.52 -0.33 -2.07
C SER A 101 10.42 -1.77 -2.55
N CYS A 102 10.48 -2.74 -1.64
CA CYS A 102 10.12 -4.13 -1.92
C CYS A 102 8.70 -4.19 -2.51
N GLU A 103 8.54 -4.82 -3.67
CA GLU A 103 7.25 -4.86 -4.36
C GLU A 103 6.19 -5.69 -3.63
N LEU A 104 6.60 -6.62 -2.75
CA LEU A 104 5.67 -7.47 -1.98
C LEU A 104 5.27 -6.88 -0.63
N CYS A 105 6.23 -6.35 0.14
CA CYS A 105 5.95 -5.90 1.52
C CYS A 105 6.08 -4.39 1.73
N GLY A 106 6.53 -3.62 0.74
CA GLY A 106 6.66 -2.17 0.84
C GLY A 106 7.85 -1.68 1.70
N ILE A 107 8.64 -2.59 2.27
CA ILE A 107 9.82 -2.26 3.07
C ILE A 107 10.91 -1.71 2.14
N GLN A 108 11.60 -0.65 2.57
CA GLN A 108 12.72 -0.10 1.81
C GLN A 108 13.92 -1.06 1.78
N THR A 109 14.51 -1.21 0.60
CA THR A 109 15.68 -2.04 0.31
C THR A 109 16.73 -1.19 -0.41
N CYS A 110 18.01 -1.40 -0.09
CA CYS A 110 19.10 -0.89 -0.92
C CYS A 110 19.45 -1.90 -2.02
N PRO A 111 20.23 -1.51 -3.05
CA PRO A 111 20.67 -2.40 -4.11
C PRO A 111 21.38 -3.69 -3.63
N GLY A 112 22.06 -3.65 -2.48
CA GLY A 112 22.69 -4.85 -1.91
C GLY A 112 21.73 -5.79 -1.16
N CYS A 113 20.54 -5.30 -0.80
CA CYS A 113 19.51 -6.07 -0.08
C CYS A 113 18.41 -6.61 -0.98
N GLU A 114 18.34 -6.10 -2.20
CA GLU A 114 17.29 -6.43 -3.13
C GLU A 114 17.63 -7.73 -3.87
N THR A 115 16.61 -8.53 -4.12
CA THR A 115 16.72 -9.76 -4.89
C THR A 115 15.70 -9.69 -5.99
N GLN A 116 16.13 -9.94 -7.22
CA GLN A 116 15.21 -10.11 -8.33
C GLN A 116 14.59 -11.50 -8.23
N VAL A 117 13.27 -11.56 -8.24
CA VAL A 117 12.52 -12.81 -8.30
C VAL A 117 11.55 -12.74 -9.45
N ASN A 118 11.43 -13.85 -10.14
CA ASN A 118 10.53 -13.97 -11.27
C ASN A 118 9.13 -14.37 -10.75
N MET A 119 8.10 -13.59 -11.08
CA MET A 119 6.73 -13.80 -10.59
C MET A 119 5.70 -13.55 -11.68
N ALA A 120 4.69 -14.41 -11.75
CA ALA A 120 3.52 -14.17 -12.57
C ALA A 120 2.70 -13.00 -11.97
N PRO A 121 2.19 -12.05 -12.79
CA PRO A 121 1.29 -11.02 -12.31
C PRO A 121 -0.02 -11.65 -11.83
N SER A 122 -0.54 -11.18 -10.69
CA SER A 122 -1.86 -11.61 -10.22
C SER A 122 -2.98 -11.05 -11.11
N LEU A 123 -4.18 -11.60 -10.96
CA LEU A 123 -5.36 -11.04 -11.61
C LEU A 123 -5.68 -9.62 -11.09
N ALA A 124 -5.53 -9.39 -9.79
CA ALA A 124 -5.71 -8.08 -9.17
C ALA A 124 -4.75 -7.04 -9.78
N PHE A 125 -3.49 -7.41 -10.01
CA PHE A 125 -2.50 -6.57 -10.70
C PHE A 125 -2.92 -6.24 -12.13
N GLN A 126 -3.41 -7.23 -12.88
CA GLN A 126 -3.88 -7.03 -14.25
C GLN A 126 -5.04 -6.03 -14.27
N HIS A 127 -6.00 -6.16 -13.35
CA HIS A 127 -7.08 -5.17 -13.20
C HIS A 127 -6.57 -3.78 -12.80
N LEU A 128 -5.64 -3.68 -11.86
CA LEU A 128 -5.04 -2.40 -11.45
C LEU A 128 -4.32 -1.67 -12.60
N SER A 129 -3.66 -2.41 -13.47
CA SER A 129 -2.86 -1.87 -14.56
C SER A 129 -3.66 -1.60 -15.83
N ASP A 130 -4.51 -2.55 -16.21
CA ASP A 130 -5.19 -2.52 -17.50
C ASP A 130 -6.59 -1.89 -17.43
N CYS A 131 -7.28 -1.91 -16.29
CA CYS A 131 -8.64 -1.41 -16.18
C CYS A 131 -8.67 0.01 -15.62
N GLN A 132 -9.35 0.92 -16.33
CA GLN A 132 -9.43 2.32 -15.94
C GLN A 132 -10.87 2.85 -15.90
N PRO A 133 -11.19 3.74 -14.94
CA PRO A 133 -12.55 4.22 -14.76
C PRO A 133 -12.86 5.36 -15.75
N GLN A 134 -14.07 5.37 -16.30
CA GLN A 134 -14.61 6.41 -17.18
C GLN A 134 -15.95 6.94 -16.67
N CYS A 135 -16.21 8.23 -16.95
CA CYS A 135 -17.53 8.81 -16.71
C CYS A 135 -18.50 8.34 -17.78
N SER A 136 -19.80 8.34 -17.48
CA SER A 136 -20.85 7.93 -18.43
C SER A 136 -20.78 8.69 -19.75
N LYS A 137 -20.52 10.00 -19.72
CA LYS A 137 -20.38 10.82 -20.94
C LYS A 137 -19.26 10.31 -21.85
N CYS A 138 -18.10 9.98 -21.27
CA CYS A 138 -16.99 9.43 -22.02
C CYS A 138 -17.31 8.02 -22.52
N PHE A 139 -17.81 7.15 -21.64
CA PHE A 139 -18.19 5.78 -21.99
C PHE A 139 -19.15 5.72 -23.18
N TYR A 140 -20.29 6.42 -23.12
CA TYR A 140 -21.26 6.41 -24.21
C TYR A 140 -20.74 7.08 -25.49
N LYS A 141 -19.81 8.04 -25.37
CA LYS A 141 -19.20 8.71 -26.53
C LYS A 141 -18.16 7.84 -27.22
N THR A 142 -17.31 7.13 -26.49
CA THR A 142 -16.19 6.36 -27.03
C THR A 142 -16.61 4.92 -27.32
N TYR A 143 -17.20 4.25 -26.33
CA TYR A 143 -17.55 2.85 -26.42
C TYR A 143 -18.80 2.66 -27.29
N CYS A 144 -19.95 3.26 -26.93
CA CYS A 144 -21.20 2.97 -27.64
C CYS A 144 -21.26 3.53 -29.08
N ARG A 145 -20.63 4.67 -29.37
CA ARG A 145 -20.63 5.24 -30.74
C ARG A 145 -19.72 4.49 -31.71
N TRP A 146 -18.63 3.87 -31.23
CA TRP A 146 -17.75 3.08 -32.07
C TRP A 146 -18.48 1.89 -32.71
N TRP A 147 -19.35 1.23 -31.93
CA TRP A 147 -20.23 0.16 -32.43
C TRP A 147 -21.38 0.66 -33.33
N GLY A 148 -21.88 1.88 -33.06
CA GLY A 148 -22.94 2.48 -33.88
C GLY A 148 -22.50 2.78 -35.33
N ALA A 149 -21.24 3.16 -35.53
CA ALA A 149 -20.68 3.42 -36.87
C ALA A 149 -20.54 2.14 -37.72
N GLN A 150 -20.50 0.95 -37.08
CA GLN A 150 -20.46 -0.35 -37.75
C GLN A 150 -21.87 -0.92 -38.07
N GLY A 151 -22.92 -0.12 -37.96
CA GLY A 151 -24.29 -0.52 -38.28
C GLY A 151 -24.97 -1.42 -37.23
N GLN A 152 -24.32 -1.70 -36.09
CA GLN A 152 -24.93 -2.42 -34.98
C GLN A 152 -25.70 -1.45 -34.08
N ARG A 153 -27.03 -1.42 -34.23
CA ARG A 153 -27.95 -0.52 -33.50
C ARG A 153 -27.97 -0.71 -31.98
N LEU A 154 -27.53 -1.87 -31.51
CA LEU A 154 -27.20 -2.12 -30.12
C LEU A 154 -25.83 -2.77 -30.16
N ALA A 155 -24.81 -2.11 -29.59
CA ALA A 155 -23.56 -2.78 -29.30
C ALA A 155 -23.94 -4.03 -28.53
N ARG A 156 -23.79 -5.22 -29.12
CA ARG A 156 -23.84 -6.43 -28.32
C ARG A 156 -22.65 -6.29 -27.39
N HIS A 157 -22.90 -5.93 -26.13
CA HIS A 157 -21.93 -5.89 -25.05
C HIS A 157 -21.42 -7.31 -24.71
N THR A 158 -21.31 -8.19 -25.72
CA THR A 158 -20.89 -9.58 -25.62
C THR A 158 -19.37 -9.71 -25.63
N ALA A 159 -18.65 -8.65 -26.03
CA ALA A 159 -17.20 -8.61 -25.93
C ALA A 159 -16.80 -8.46 -24.45
N THR A 160 -16.58 -9.60 -23.79
CA THR A 160 -16.16 -9.65 -22.39
C THR A 160 -14.66 -9.41 -22.29
N CYS A 161 -14.25 -8.54 -21.37
CA CYS A 161 -12.85 -8.37 -21.01
C CYS A 161 -12.20 -9.74 -20.73
N GLY A 162 -11.03 -10.00 -21.32
CA GLY A 162 -10.27 -11.25 -21.11
C GLY A 162 -9.75 -11.46 -19.69
N LEU A 163 -9.98 -10.48 -18.79
CA LEU A 163 -9.71 -10.58 -17.36
C LEU A 163 -10.94 -11.05 -16.55
N ARG A 164 -12.00 -11.56 -17.21
CA ARG A 164 -13.21 -12.06 -16.54
C ARG A 164 -12.88 -13.35 -15.77
N GLU A 165 -13.23 -13.36 -14.47
CA GLU A 165 -12.88 -14.44 -13.52
C GLU A 165 -13.50 -15.79 -13.86
N GLU A 166 -14.72 -15.79 -14.39
CA GLU A 166 -15.48 -17.01 -14.72
C GLU A 166 -14.84 -17.87 -15.81
N GLN A 167 -13.83 -17.37 -16.53
CA GLN A 167 -13.09 -18.14 -17.54
C GLN A 167 -11.76 -18.72 -17.03
N ARG A 168 -11.41 -18.50 -15.76
CA ARG A 168 -10.16 -18.98 -15.13
C ARG A 168 -10.37 -20.03 -14.05
N THR A 169 -11.49 -20.75 -14.09
CA THR A 169 -11.71 -21.90 -13.22
C THR A 169 -10.85 -23.07 -13.71
N ASP A 170 -9.90 -23.48 -12.86
CA ASP A 170 -9.35 -24.84 -12.76
C ASP A 170 -8.19 -25.27 -13.68
N ILE A 171 -7.67 -24.40 -14.54
CA ILE A 171 -6.41 -24.70 -15.23
C ILE A 171 -5.28 -23.90 -14.57
N GLU A 172 -4.43 -24.60 -13.81
CA GLU A 172 -3.10 -24.16 -13.36
C GLU A 172 -2.18 -23.86 -14.55
N MET A 173 -2.56 -23.04 -15.52
CA MET A 173 -1.70 -22.89 -16.69
C MET A 173 -1.99 -21.61 -17.47
N TRP A 174 -0.92 -20.81 -17.52
CA TRP A 174 -0.67 -19.74 -18.45
C TRP A 174 -1.28 -18.37 -18.13
N VAL A 175 -0.70 -17.72 -17.10
CA VAL A 175 -0.56 -16.27 -17.16
C VAL A 175 0.60 -15.97 -18.12
N PRO A 176 0.37 -15.31 -19.27
CA PRO A 176 1.45 -15.00 -20.19
C PRO A 176 2.40 -14.02 -19.52
N GLY A 177 3.68 -14.40 -19.46
CA GLY A 177 4.74 -13.55 -18.97
C GLY A 177 4.90 -13.63 -17.46
N THR A 178 6.11 -14.01 -17.06
CA THR A 178 6.59 -13.66 -15.75
C THR A 178 7.27 -12.30 -15.83
N ARG A 179 7.22 -11.56 -14.73
CA ARG A 179 7.95 -10.30 -14.58
C ARG A 179 9.00 -10.46 -13.50
N ASP A 180 10.15 -9.85 -13.73
CA ASP A 180 11.16 -9.73 -12.69
C ASP A 180 10.74 -8.62 -11.75
N ILE A 181 10.50 -8.99 -10.50
CA ILE A 181 10.15 -8.05 -9.44
C ILE A 181 11.30 -7.96 -8.45
N THR A 182 11.45 -6.78 -7.88
CA THR A 182 12.50 -6.51 -6.89
C THR A 182 11.92 -6.64 -5.49
N VAL A 183 12.44 -7.59 -4.70
CA VAL A 183 11.94 -7.89 -3.35
C VAL A 183 13.07 -7.86 -2.32
N CYS A 184 12.71 -7.71 -1.03
CA CYS A 184 13.68 -7.83 0.05
C CYS A 184 14.09 -9.29 0.29
N ARG A 185 15.25 -9.51 0.94
CA ARG A 185 15.77 -10.85 1.25
C ARG A 185 14.77 -11.78 1.97
N ILE A 186 13.92 -11.24 2.86
CA ILE A 186 12.88 -12.03 3.55
C ILE A 186 11.82 -12.53 2.55
N CYS A 187 11.38 -11.66 1.65
CA CYS A 187 10.40 -12.04 0.64
C CYS A 187 11.01 -12.95 -0.42
N ALA A 188 12.32 -12.82 -0.69
CA ALA A 188 13.07 -13.73 -1.55
C ALA A 188 13.14 -15.15 -0.97
N SER A 189 13.22 -15.31 0.35
CA SER A 189 13.25 -16.63 1.01
C SER A 189 11.88 -17.31 1.13
N MET A 190 10.78 -16.63 0.80
CA MET A 190 9.45 -17.24 0.75
C MET A 190 9.37 -18.27 -0.38
N THR A 191 8.46 -19.23 -0.28
CA THR A 191 8.12 -20.10 -1.41
C THR A 191 7.42 -19.30 -2.52
N PRO A 192 7.43 -19.77 -3.78
CA PRO A 192 6.67 -19.13 -4.87
C PRO A 192 5.17 -18.96 -4.55
N ALA A 193 4.55 -19.95 -3.89
CA ALA A 193 3.15 -19.89 -3.50
C ALA A 193 2.89 -18.81 -2.43
N GLU A 194 3.78 -18.67 -1.44
CA GLU A 194 3.69 -17.62 -0.43
C GLU A 194 3.90 -16.22 -1.01
N ARG A 195 4.83 -16.05 -1.95
CA ARG A 195 5.01 -14.77 -2.66
C ARG A 195 3.77 -14.38 -3.44
N ARG A 196 3.15 -15.33 -4.16
CA ARG A 196 1.90 -15.10 -4.90
C ARG A 196 0.79 -14.62 -3.97
N ARG A 197 0.52 -15.35 -2.88
CA ARG A 197 -0.48 -14.96 -1.87
C ARG A 197 -0.19 -13.59 -1.27
N ALA A 198 1.08 -13.28 -0.98
CA ALA A 198 1.46 -11.98 -0.43
C ALA A 198 1.23 -10.84 -1.45
N SER A 199 1.52 -11.08 -2.73
CA SER A 199 1.27 -10.13 -3.82
C SER A 199 -0.23 -9.88 -3.99
N GLU A 200 -1.02 -10.95 -4.13
CA GLU A 200 -2.47 -10.90 -4.30
C GLU A 200 -3.11 -10.11 -3.14
N ALA A 201 -2.78 -10.46 -1.90
CA ALA A 201 -3.29 -9.75 -0.73
C ALA A 201 -2.88 -8.27 -0.66
N ARG A 202 -1.75 -7.89 -1.25
CA ARG A 202 -1.34 -6.48 -1.36
C ARG A 202 -2.12 -5.77 -2.46
N GLU A 203 -2.26 -6.39 -3.62
CA GLU A 203 -2.93 -5.85 -4.80
C GLU A 203 -4.44 -5.72 -4.57
N GLU A 204 -5.07 -6.65 -3.88
CA GLU A 204 -6.45 -6.54 -3.41
C GLU A 204 -6.65 -5.36 -2.45
N ARG A 205 -5.73 -5.16 -1.50
CA ARG A 205 -5.77 -3.99 -0.61
C ARG A 205 -5.58 -2.68 -1.38
N GLU A 206 -4.77 -2.70 -2.42
CA GLU A 206 -4.56 -1.54 -3.29
C GLU A 206 -5.80 -1.25 -4.14
N LEU A 207 -6.46 -2.28 -4.69
CA LEU A 207 -7.75 -2.15 -5.37
C LEU A 207 -8.79 -1.54 -4.42
N ASP A 208 -8.99 -2.12 -3.25
CA ASP A 208 -9.92 -1.61 -2.24
C ASP A 208 -9.60 -0.15 -1.86
N ARG A 209 -8.31 0.18 -1.71
CA ARG A 209 -7.87 1.57 -1.48
C ARG A 209 -8.29 2.49 -2.62
N ILE A 210 -7.95 2.17 -3.87
CA ILE A 210 -8.25 2.99 -5.05
C ILE A 210 -9.76 3.18 -5.19
N GLN A 211 -10.54 2.12 -4.97
CA GLN A 211 -12.00 2.15 -5.06
C GLN A 211 -12.63 3.16 -4.09
N ARG A 212 -12.11 3.26 -2.86
CA ARG A 212 -12.58 4.18 -1.81
C ARG A 212 -12.22 5.64 -2.07
N HIS A 213 -11.24 5.91 -2.94
CA HIS A 213 -10.81 7.28 -3.21
C HIS A 213 -11.59 7.89 -4.40
N PRO A 214 -11.68 9.24 -4.45
CA PRO A 214 -12.13 9.92 -5.65
C PRO A 214 -11.22 9.56 -6.84
N LEU A 215 -11.83 9.06 -7.91
CA LEU A 215 -11.13 8.67 -9.14
C LEU A 215 -11.37 9.71 -10.22
N ALA A 216 -10.40 9.95 -11.09
CA ALA A 216 -10.58 10.76 -12.29
C ALA A 216 -10.97 9.87 -13.47
N CYS A 217 -11.80 10.39 -14.38
CA CYS A 217 -12.08 9.73 -15.64
C CYS A 217 -10.79 9.58 -16.44
N SER A 218 -10.46 8.37 -16.90
CA SER A 218 -9.26 8.15 -17.70
C SER A 218 -9.24 8.89 -19.03
N ASN A 219 -10.40 9.24 -19.58
CA ASN A 219 -10.53 9.97 -20.83
C ASN A 219 -10.54 11.50 -20.63
N CYS A 220 -11.57 12.07 -19.99
CA CYS A 220 -11.68 13.53 -19.82
C CYS A 220 -10.90 14.09 -18.63
N LYS A 221 -10.31 13.25 -17.78
CA LYS A 221 -9.57 13.62 -16.55
C LYS A 221 -10.39 14.35 -15.48
N GLU A 222 -11.69 14.56 -15.70
CA GLU A 222 -12.60 15.10 -14.68
C GLU A 222 -12.78 14.11 -13.51
N MET A 223 -12.90 14.64 -12.30
CA MET A 223 -13.18 13.83 -11.11
C MET A 223 -14.55 13.16 -11.22
N LEU A 224 -14.58 11.85 -11.06
CA LEU A 224 -15.80 11.06 -11.05
C LEU A 224 -16.58 11.34 -9.77
N SER A 225 -17.84 11.75 -9.95
CA SER A 225 -18.74 11.98 -8.84
C SER A 225 -18.91 10.72 -8.00
N ALA A 226 -18.94 10.89 -6.67
CA ALA A 226 -19.25 9.81 -5.75
C ALA A 226 -20.66 9.22 -5.97
N ARG A 227 -21.54 9.97 -6.61
CA ARG A 227 -22.94 9.57 -6.89
C ARG A 227 -23.16 9.12 -8.32
N ALA A 228 -22.13 9.08 -9.16
CA ALA A 228 -22.27 8.65 -10.54
C ALA A 228 -21.74 7.23 -10.73
N MET A 229 -22.31 6.54 -11.71
CA MET A 229 -21.81 5.25 -12.16
C MET A 229 -20.40 5.40 -12.73
N ARG A 230 -19.54 4.45 -12.40
CA ARG A 230 -18.16 4.31 -12.88
C ARG A 230 -18.14 3.16 -13.88
N TRP A 231 -17.66 3.44 -15.09
CA TRP A 231 -17.49 2.44 -16.14
C TRP A 231 -16.04 2.03 -16.19
N TRP A 232 -15.73 0.75 -16.07
CA TRP A 232 -14.36 0.27 -16.08
C TRP A 232 -14.01 -0.28 -17.44
N ILE A 233 -13.01 0.33 -18.09
CA ILE A 233 -12.59 -0.02 -19.44
C ILE A 233 -11.21 -0.63 -19.39
N CYS A 234 -11.10 -1.86 -19.88
CA CYS A 234 -9.83 -2.54 -20.07
C CYS A 234 -9.10 -1.91 -21.26
N GLN A 235 -7.91 -1.36 -21.04
CA GLN A 235 -7.10 -0.72 -22.08
C GLN A 235 -6.60 -1.71 -23.14
N LYS A 236 -6.29 -2.96 -22.75
CA LYS A 236 -5.86 -4.01 -23.69
C LYS A 236 -7.00 -4.45 -24.62
N CYS A 237 -8.18 -4.60 -24.03
CA CYS A 237 -9.37 -5.11 -24.69
C CYS A 237 -10.14 -4.01 -25.44
N SER A 238 -10.00 -2.75 -24.99
CA SER A 238 -10.89 -1.63 -25.29
C SER A 238 -12.37 -1.92 -25.01
N THR A 239 -12.66 -2.83 -24.06
CA THR A 239 -14.01 -3.25 -23.67
C THR A 239 -14.30 -2.99 -22.21
N GLU A 240 -15.60 -2.94 -21.88
CA GLU A 240 -16.07 -2.90 -20.51
C GLU A 240 -15.60 -4.13 -19.73
N CYS A 241 -15.05 -3.91 -18.54
CA CYS A 241 -14.63 -4.94 -17.62
C CYS A 241 -15.75 -5.21 -16.61
N PRO A 242 -16.42 -6.38 -16.65
CA PRO A 242 -17.52 -6.70 -15.75
C PRO A 242 -17.06 -7.32 -14.42
N SER A 243 -15.75 -7.35 -14.14
CA SER A 243 -15.23 -8.00 -12.93
C SER A 243 -15.74 -7.30 -11.67
N HIS A 244 -16.09 -8.12 -10.67
CA HIS A 244 -16.54 -7.64 -9.37
C HIS A 244 -15.43 -6.94 -8.57
N MET A 245 -14.16 -7.06 -9.01
CA MET A 245 -13.03 -6.28 -8.50
C MET A 245 -13.15 -4.77 -8.76
N HIS A 246 -14.17 -4.34 -9.52
CA HIS A 246 -14.41 -2.93 -9.84
C HIS A 246 -15.82 -2.53 -9.41
N PRO A 247 -16.00 -1.60 -8.47
CA PRO A 247 -17.31 -1.17 -8.04
C PRO A 247 -17.92 -0.26 -9.10
N ALA A 248 -19.16 -0.55 -9.48
CA ALA A 248 -19.93 0.26 -10.42
C ALA A 248 -20.27 1.66 -9.88
N TRP A 249 -20.19 1.87 -8.56
CA TRP A 249 -20.47 3.14 -7.89
C TRP A 249 -19.35 3.47 -6.92
N ALA A 250 -19.08 4.75 -6.67
CA ALA A 250 -18.28 5.10 -5.50
C ALA A 250 -19.06 4.71 -4.24
N ASP A 251 -18.35 4.30 -3.19
CA ASP A 251 -18.93 3.83 -1.94
C ASP A 251 -20.02 4.81 -1.43
N ARG A 252 -21.23 4.29 -1.22
CA ARG A 252 -22.41 5.07 -0.78
C ARG A 252 -22.24 5.60 0.65
N ASN A 253 -21.23 5.11 1.38
CA ASN A 253 -20.99 5.42 2.78
C ASN A 253 -20.15 6.67 3.05
N LEU A 254 -19.79 7.45 2.02
CA LEU A 254 -19.19 8.77 2.27
C LEU A 254 -20.24 9.67 2.97
N PRO A 255 -19.96 10.15 4.20
CA PRO A 255 -20.91 10.98 4.95
C PRO A 255 -21.30 12.19 4.10
N ARG A 256 -22.61 12.49 4.08
CA ARG A 256 -23.14 13.67 3.41
C ARG A 256 -22.38 14.89 3.94
N ARG A 257 -21.56 15.52 3.12
CA ARG A 257 -21.21 16.93 3.34
C ARG A 257 -22.49 17.71 3.09
N LEU A 258 -23.18 18.04 4.18
CA LEU A 258 -24.25 19.03 4.24
C LEU A 258 -23.64 20.42 4.04
#